data_AF-A0A7X3FG94-F1
#
_entry.id   AF-A0A7X3FG94-F1
#
_cell.length_a   1.000
_cell.length_b   1.000
_cell.length_c   1.000
_cell.angle_alpha   90.00
_cell.angle_beta   90.00
_cell.angle_gamma   90.00
#
_symmetry.space_group_name_H-M   'P 1'
#
loop_
_entity.id
_entity.type
_entity.pdbx_description
1 polymer ?
#
loop_
_entity_poly.entity_id
_entity_poly.type
_entity_poly.pdbx_seq_one_letter_code
_entity_poly.pdbx_strand_id
1 'polypeptide(L)'
;MSNVKNKFDFFEMLKIYGYSKLFLCKELYISILIPTIYFYLLYFIDKEQMRNLILEICKLLFAADAAVLAIVISGFAILLSVSDSNFLFFLNRRNLNIKFFFPFYLSSILWAWHAIFSLDVFLIASINIKNEIFQVILNFILYLYIAFFIYCLLNTVSLVRMILRLGFEKVRLDETLGNINSKLITLTHEQDIKKQENA
;
A
#
# COMPACT_ATOMS: atom_id res chain seq x y z
N MET A 1 7.99 -8.53 34.94
CA MET A 1 8.08 -8.74 33.48
C MET A 1 7.67 -7.45 32.79
N SER A 2 8.58 -6.88 32.01
CA SER A 2 8.51 -5.53 31.45
C SER A 2 7.34 -5.36 30.48
N ASN A 3 6.59 -4.27 30.65
CA ASN A 3 5.65 -3.68 29.69
C ASN A 3 6.36 -3.34 28.37
N VAL A 4 6.70 -4.34 27.55
CA VAL A 4 6.98 -4.12 26.13
C VAL A 4 5.61 -3.91 25.48
N LYS A 5 5.09 -2.68 25.60
CA LYS A 5 3.92 -2.27 24.81
C LYS A 5 4.22 -2.58 23.34
N ASN A 6 3.26 -3.24 22.68
CA ASN A 6 3.33 -3.69 21.30
C ASN A 6 3.67 -2.53 20.35
N LYS A 7 4.96 -2.24 20.17
CA LYS A 7 5.46 -1.27 19.17
C LYS A 7 4.97 -1.56 17.74
N PHE A 8 4.40 -2.74 17.52
CA PHE A 8 3.85 -3.18 16.26
C PHE A 8 2.32 -3.19 16.18
N ASP A 9 1.62 -2.60 17.16
CA ASP A 9 0.17 -2.42 17.08
C ASP A 9 -0.20 -1.41 15.98
N PHE A 10 -1.20 -1.75 15.15
CA PHE A 10 -1.62 -0.96 13.99
C PHE A 10 -2.02 0.46 14.41
N PHE A 11 -2.77 0.60 15.50
CA PHE A 11 -3.26 1.90 15.96
C PHE A 11 -2.12 2.78 16.50
N GLU A 12 -1.12 2.18 17.14
CA GLU A 12 0.07 2.91 17.61
C GLU A 12 0.92 3.38 16.42
N MET A 13 1.11 2.52 15.41
CA MET A 13 1.78 2.90 14.17
C MET A 13 1.02 3.99 13.40
N LEU A 14 -0.31 3.91 13.33
CA LEU A 14 -1.16 4.90 12.68
C LEU A 14 -1.05 6.27 13.35
N LYS A 15 -1.01 6.30 14.69
CA LYS A 15 -0.81 7.52 15.46
C LYS A 15 0.55 8.17 15.15
N ILE A 16 1.61 7.36 14.99
CA ILE A 16 2.96 7.84 14.65
C ILE A 16 3.05 8.28 13.19
N TYR A 17 2.41 7.55 12.27
CA TYR A 17 2.37 7.89 10.85
C TYR A 17 1.62 9.21 10.62
N GLY A 18 0.53 9.42 11.37
CA GLY A 18 -0.28 10.62 11.42
C GLY A 18 -1.53 10.53 10.55
N TYR A 19 -2.71 10.69 11.16
CA TYR A 19 -4.01 10.69 10.46
C TYR A 19 -4.09 11.76 9.37
N SER A 20 -3.44 12.91 9.57
CA SER A 20 -3.41 14.00 8.58
C SER A 20 -2.85 13.55 7.24
N LYS A 21 -1.89 12.61 7.21
CA LYS A 21 -1.34 12.09 5.96
C LYS A 21 -2.28 11.16 5.21
N LEU A 22 -3.30 10.61 5.87
CA LEU A 22 -4.32 9.81 5.20
C LEU A 22 -5.41 10.69 4.58
N PHE A 23 -5.85 11.71 5.30
CA PHE A 23 -6.98 12.55 4.90
C PHE A 23 -6.59 13.82 4.11
N LEU A 24 -5.33 14.28 4.19
CA LEU A 24 -4.83 15.45 3.44
C LEU A 24 -3.78 15.03 2.39
N CYS A 25 -4.02 13.91 1.71
CA CYS A 25 -3.15 13.41 0.65
C CYS A 25 -3.71 13.70 -0.74
N LYS A 26 -2.83 13.82 -1.74
CA LYS A 26 -3.22 14.09 -3.13
C LYS A 26 -4.05 12.95 -3.70
N GLU A 27 -3.78 11.75 -3.23
CA GLU A 27 -4.45 10.52 -3.57
C GLU A 27 -5.95 10.59 -3.23
N LEU A 28 -6.33 11.16 -2.08
CA LEU A 28 -7.72 11.35 -1.70
C LEU A 28 -8.45 12.34 -2.63
N TYR A 29 -7.81 13.46 -2.99
CA TYR A 29 -8.42 14.44 -3.88
C TYR A 29 -8.67 13.86 -5.28
N ILE A 30 -7.69 13.10 -5.81
CA ILE A 30 -7.83 12.42 -7.10
C ILE A 30 -8.90 11.34 -7.04
N SER A 31 -8.98 10.60 -5.93
CA SER A 31 -9.96 9.52 -5.75
C SER A 31 -11.40 10.01 -5.66
N ILE A 32 -11.63 11.28 -5.32
CA ILE A 32 -12.96 11.91 -5.32
C ILE A 32 -13.29 12.49 -6.71
N LEU A 33 -12.30 13.02 -7.42
CA LEU A 33 -12.49 13.67 -8.72
C LEU A 33 -12.94 12.69 -9.81
N ILE A 34 -12.32 11.52 -9.91
CA ILE A 34 -12.61 10.54 -10.96
C ILE A 34 -14.06 10.00 -10.86
N PRO A 35 -14.55 9.54 -9.69
CA PRO A 35 -15.94 9.10 -9.53
C PRO A 35 -16.95 10.22 -9.77
N THR A 36 -16.59 11.49 -9.57
CA THR A 36 -17.50 12.62 -9.84
C THR A 36 -17.82 12.70 -11.33
N ILE A 37 -16.81 12.54 -12.19
CA ILE A 37 -16.99 12.49 -13.65
C ILE A 37 -17.85 11.29 -14.02
N TYR A 38 -17.57 10.12 -13.44
CA TYR A 38 -18.34 8.91 -13.69
C TYR A 38 -19.80 9.02 -13.25
N PHE A 39 -20.06 9.61 -12.08
CA PHE A 39 -21.40 9.84 -11.54
C PHE A 39 -22.23 10.77 -12.43
N TYR A 40 -21.59 11.80 -13.00
CA TYR A 40 -22.24 12.67 -13.98
C TYR A 40 -22.66 11.90 -15.24
N LEU A 41 -21.83 10.98 -15.73
CA LEU A 41 -22.17 10.14 -16.88
C LEU A 41 -23.31 9.16 -16.59
N LEU A 42 -23.35 8.60 -15.37
CA LEU A 42 -24.40 7.67 -14.94
C LEU A 42 -25.79 8.29 -14.92
N TYR A 43 -25.90 9.61 -14.76
CA TYR A 43 -27.19 10.31 -14.76
C TYR A 43 -27.97 10.15 -16.08
N PHE A 44 -27.27 9.86 -17.19
CA PHE A 44 -27.87 9.70 -18.51
C PHE A 44 -28.30 8.26 -18.83
N ILE A 45 -28.07 7.30 -17.93
CA ILE A 45 -28.34 5.88 -18.16
C ILE A 45 -29.69 5.48 -17.55
N ASP A 46 -30.41 4.58 -18.22
CA ASP A 46 -31.66 4.02 -17.71
C ASP A 46 -31.48 3.26 -16.39
N LYS A 47 -32.45 3.42 -15.46
CA LYS A 47 -32.40 2.86 -14.10
C LYS A 47 -32.17 1.34 -14.06
N GLU A 48 -32.79 0.58 -14.96
CA GLU A 48 -32.60 -0.88 -15.00
C GLU A 48 -31.22 -1.29 -15.50
N GLN A 49 -30.70 -0.60 -16.53
CA GLN A 49 -29.35 -0.83 -17.04
C GLN A 49 -28.29 -0.46 -15.99
N MET A 50 -28.53 0.60 -15.24
CA MET A 50 -27.66 1.05 -14.15
C MET A 50 -27.49 -0.03 -13.08
N ARG A 51 -28.57 -0.68 -12.65
CA ARG A 51 -28.49 -1.73 -11.62
C ARG A 51 -27.68 -2.94 -12.11
N ASN A 52 -27.90 -3.37 -13.35
CA ASN A 52 -27.11 -4.46 -13.94
C ASN A 52 -25.62 -4.08 -14.03
N LEU A 53 -25.34 -2.84 -14.42
CA LEU A 53 -23.97 -2.31 -14.47
C LEU A 53 -23.32 -2.33 -13.07
N ILE A 54 -24.03 -1.93 -12.02
CA ILE A 54 -23.53 -1.97 -10.63
C ILE A 54 -23.15 -3.39 -10.24
N LEU A 55 -24.01 -4.38 -10.51
CA LEU A 55 -23.76 -5.78 -10.16
C LEU A 55 -22.52 -6.32 -10.88
N GLU A 56 -22.35 -6.01 -12.16
CA GLU A 56 -21.17 -6.42 -12.93
C GLU A 56 -19.88 -5.73 -12.44
N ILE A 57 -19.96 -4.43 -12.12
CA ILE A 57 -18.83 -3.69 -11.52
C ILE A 57 -18.44 -4.32 -10.17
N CYS A 58 -19.39 -4.63 -9.29
CA CYS A 58 -19.09 -5.22 -7.99
C CYS A 58 -18.39 -6.58 -8.12
N LYS A 59 -18.83 -7.44 -9.05
CA LYS A 59 -18.18 -8.73 -9.31
C LYS A 59 -16.74 -8.53 -9.79
N LEU A 60 -16.53 -7.62 -10.74
CA LEU A 60 -15.22 -7.31 -11.30
C LEU A 60 -14.28 -6.75 -10.23
N LEU A 61 -14.74 -5.77 -9.46
CA LEU A 61 -13.94 -5.12 -8.42
C LEU A 61 -13.67 -6.06 -7.25
N PHE A 62 -14.60 -6.93 -6.86
CA PHE A 62 -14.31 -7.95 -5.83
C PHE A 62 -13.17 -8.89 -6.25
N ALA A 63 -13.14 -9.32 -7.51
CA ALA A 63 -12.03 -10.12 -8.04
C ALA A 63 -10.72 -9.31 -8.06
N ALA A 64 -10.79 -8.02 -8.44
CA ALA A 64 -9.63 -7.12 -8.40
C ALA A 64 -9.11 -6.91 -6.97
N ASP A 65 -9.99 -6.76 -5.98
CA ASP A 65 -9.64 -6.58 -4.57
C ASP A 65 -8.80 -7.75 -4.06
N ALA A 66 -9.27 -8.98 -4.32
CA ALA A 66 -8.56 -10.19 -3.92
C ALA A 66 -7.19 -10.30 -4.60
N ALA A 67 -7.12 -9.99 -5.90
CA ALA A 67 -5.86 -10.01 -6.64
C ALA A 67 -4.86 -8.98 -6.11
N VAL A 68 -5.29 -7.74 -5.88
CA VAL A 68 -4.38 -6.68 -5.39
C VAL A 68 -3.99 -6.93 -3.93
N LEU A 69 -4.89 -7.41 -3.08
CA LEU A 69 -4.56 -7.80 -1.72
C LEU A 69 -3.48 -8.90 -1.70
N ALA A 70 -3.60 -9.92 -2.57
CA ALA A 70 -2.59 -10.95 -2.71
C ALA A 70 -1.23 -10.39 -3.15
N ILE A 71 -1.22 -9.39 -4.05
CA ILE A 71 0.01 -8.68 -4.46
C ILE A 71 0.64 -7.94 -3.28
N VAL A 72 -0.16 -7.21 -2.48
CA VAL A 72 0.34 -6.46 -1.30
C VAL A 72 0.95 -7.41 -0.27
N ILE A 73 0.27 -8.53 0.04
CA ILE A 73 0.76 -9.53 0.98
C ILE A 73 2.04 -10.21 0.46
N SER A 74 2.08 -10.56 -0.83
CA SER A 74 3.25 -11.18 -1.45
C SER A 74 4.45 -10.23 -1.46
N GLY A 75 4.23 -8.96 -1.80
CA GLY A 75 5.27 -7.93 -1.75
C GLY A 75 5.82 -7.72 -0.34
N PHE A 76 4.95 -7.78 0.67
CA PHE A 76 5.35 -7.72 2.08
C PHE A 76 6.18 -8.94 2.49
N ALA A 77 5.78 -10.15 2.08
CA ALA A 77 6.50 -11.39 2.38
C ALA A 77 7.90 -11.42 1.75
N ILE A 78 8.02 -11.00 0.48
CA ILE A 78 9.33 -10.87 -0.21
C ILE A 78 10.23 -9.91 0.56
N LEU A 79 9.68 -8.75 0.96
CA LEU A 79 10.43 -7.74 1.66
C LEU A 79 10.91 -8.23 3.03
N LEU A 80 10.08 -8.97 3.77
CA LEU A 80 10.51 -9.64 5.01
C LEU A 80 11.60 -10.68 4.75
N SER A 81 11.47 -11.48 3.70
CA SER A 81 12.47 -12.50 3.33
C SER A 81 13.83 -11.91 2.93
N VAL A 82 13.84 -10.70 2.37
CA VAL A 82 15.06 -10.00 1.90
C VAL A 82 15.66 -9.07 2.97
N SER A 83 14.92 -8.85 4.06
CA SER A 83 15.34 -8.02 5.19
C SER A 83 16.27 -8.79 6.12
N ASP A 84 17.58 -8.73 5.86
CA ASP A 84 18.59 -9.28 6.76
C ASP A 84 18.67 -8.47 8.08
N SER A 85 19.22 -9.08 9.13
CA SER A 85 19.46 -8.49 10.46
C SER A 85 20.11 -7.10 10.41
N ASN A 86 21.05 -6.89 9.49
CA ASN A 86 21.72 -5.60 9.25
C ASN A 86 20.79 -4.54 8.65
N PHE A 87 19.88 -4.92 7.76
CA PHE A 87 18.91 -4.01 7.15
C PHE A 87 17.82 -3.59 8.15
N LEU A 88 17.34 -4.54 8.96
CA LEU A 88 16.42 -4.26 10.06
C LEU A 88 17.07 -3.37 11.12
N PHE A 89 18.36 -3.56 11.42
CA PHE A 89 19.11 -2.70 12.32
C PHE A 89 19.23 -1.26 11.77
N PHE A 90 19.51 -1.10 10.48
CA PHE A 90 19.56 0.20 9.82
C PHE A 90 18.21 0.94 9.89
N LEU A 91 17.11 0.25 9.58
CA LEU A 91 15.76 0.81 9.65
C LEU A 91 15.36 1.17 11.10
N ASN A 92 15.75 0.35 12.08
CA ASN A 92 15.47 0.60 13.49
C ASN A 92 16.26 1.81 14.02
N ARG A 93 17.53 1.96 13.64
CA ARG A 93 18.40 3.06 14.07
C ARG A 93 17.88 4.44 13.64
N ARG A 94 17.13 4.52 12.54
CA ARG A 94 16.52 5.77 12.06
C ARG A 94 15.01 5.91 12.33
N ASN A 95 14.39 5.04 13.15
CA ASN A 95 12.93 4.98 13.34
C ASN A 95 12.14 4.88 12.00
N LEU A 96 12.75 4.31 10.96
CA LEU A 96 12.14 4.17 9.63
C LEU A 96 11.27 2.92 9.52
N ASN A 97 11.37 1.99 10.47
CA ASN A 97 10.55 0.78 10.54
C ASN A 97 9.05 1.07 10.33
N ILE A 98 8.49 2.03 11.07
CA ILE A 98 7.07 2.37 10.96
C ILE A 98 6.77 2.96 9.57
N LYS A 99 7.60 3.88 9.08
CA LYS A 99 7.39 4.47 7.75
C LYS A 99 7.48 3.44 6.61
N PHE A 100 8.18 2.34 6.83
CA PHE A 100 8.42 1.31 5.82
C PHE A 100 7.39 0.19 5.85
N PHE A 101 7.09 -0.36 7.04
CA PHE A 101 6.14 -1.45 7.19
C PHE A 101 4.68 -0.98 7.24
N PHE A 102 4.41 0.20 7.83
CA PHE A 102 3.03 0.68 8.00
C PHE A 102 2.27 0.86 6.68
N PRO A 103 2.86 1.36 5.57
CA PRO A 103 2.17 1.44 4.30
C PRO A 103 1.63 0.09 3.77
N PHE A 104 2.33 -1.03 4.04
CA PHE A 104 1.83 -2.36 3.70
C PHE A 104 0.63 -2.74 4.56
N TYR A 105 0.72 -2.57 5.89
CA TYR A 105 -0.39 -2.84 6.79
C TYR A 105 -1.63 -2.02 6.44
N LEU A 106 -1.44 -0.73 6.21
CA LEU A 106 -2.49 0.19 5.80
C LEU A 106 -3.12 -0.26 4.47
N SER A 107 -2.31 -0.55 3.45
CA SER A 107 -2.82 -1.00 2.16
C SER A 107 -3.62 -2.30 2.27
N SER A 108 -3.12 -3.29 3.02
CA SER A 108 -3.84 -4.55 3.26
C SER A 108 -5.18 -4.34 3.95
N ILE A 109 -5.25 -3.49 4.98
CA ILE A 109 -6.50 -3.17 5.68
C ILE A 109 -7.47 -2.42 4.77
N LEU A 110 -6.99 -1.46 3.98
CA LEU A 110 -7.81 -0.72 3.02
C LEU A 110 -8.43 -1.66 1.97
N TRP A 111 -7.65 -2.58 1.40
CA TRP A 111 -8.16 -3.57 0.45
C TRP A 111 -9.12 -4.58 1.09
N ALA A 112 -8.83 -5.05 2.30
CA ALA A 112 -9.74 -5.94 3.03
C ALA A 112 -11.08 -5.23 3.33
N TRP A 113 -11.03 -3.97 3.75
CA TRP A 113 -12.23 -3.15 3.95
C TRP A 113 -12.99 -2.93 2.65
N HIS A 114 -12.27 -2.68 1.56
CA HIS A 114 -12.88 -2.52 0.24
C HIS A 114 -13.59 -3.79 -0.21
N ALA A 115 -12.98 -4.97 -0.02
CA ALA A 115 -13.60 -6.26 -0.34
C ALA A 115 -14.87 -6.53 0.46
N ILE A 116 -14.90 -6.19 1.75
CA ILE A 116 -16.11 -6.27 2.58
C ILE A 116 -17.17 -5.31 2.03
N PHE A 117 -16.78 -4.07 1.71
CA PHE A 117 -17.71 -3.09 1.16
C PHE A 117 -18.25 -3.50 -0.22
N SER A 118 -17.43 -4.13 -1.07
CA SER A 118 -17.84 -4.74 -2.35
C SER A 118 -18.98 -5.75 -2.16
N LEU A 119 -18.87 -6.59 -1.12
CA LEU A 119 -19.89 -7.58 -0.78
C LEU A 119 -21.18 -6.91 -0.30
N ASP A 120 -21.08 -5.90 0.56
CA ASP A 120 -22.23 -5.14 1.04
C ASP A 120 -22.98 -4.44 -0.09
N VAL A 121 -22.25 -3.76 -1.00
CA VAL A 121 -22.84 -3.09 -2.17
C VAL A 121 -23.51 -4.11 -3.09
N PHE A 122 -22.89 -5.26 -3.32
CA PHE A 122 -23.48 -6.34 -4.12
C PHE A 122 -24.80 -6.85 -3.51
N LEU A 123 -24.83 -7.08 -2.19
CA LEU A 123 -26.04 -7.50 -1.49
C LEU A 123 -27.15 -6.44 -1.59
N ILE A 124 -26.83 -5.17 -1.36
CA ILE A 124 -27.79 -4.06 -1.44
C ILE A 124 -28.33 -3.92 -2.87
N ALA A 125 -27.46 -3.94 -3.88
CA ALA A 125 -27.86 -3.84 -5.29
C ALA A 125 -28.71 -5.03 -5.77
N SER A 126 -28.60 -6.18 -5.10
CA SER A 126 -29.39 -7.36 -5.39
C SER A 126 -30.85 -7.22 -4.92
N ILE A 127 -31.14 -6.37 -3.94
CA ILE A 127 -32.49 -6.13 -3.44
C ILE A 127 -33.31 -5.35 -4.47
N ASN A 128 -34.41 -5.93 -4.95
CA ASN A 128 -35.25 -5.33 -5.99
C ASN A 128 -36.30 -4.35 -5.41
N ILE A 129 -35.85 -3.22 -4.87
CA ILE A 129 -36.74 -2.16 -4.38
C ILE A 129 -36.92 -1.09 -5.46
N LYS A 130 -38.16 -0.93 -5.95
CA LYS A 130 -38.53 0.07 -6.98
C LYS A 130 -38.85 1.45 -6.39
N ASN A 131 -38.06 1.92 -5.43
CA ASN A 131 -38.23 3.23 -4.81
C ASN A 131 -37.19 4.21 -5.38
N GLU A 132 -37.61 5.42 -5.78
CA GLU A 132 -36.70 6.44 -6.32
C GLU A 132 -35.65 6.89 -5.31
N ILE A 133 -36.02 7.00 -4.03
CA ILE A 133 -35.10 7.34 -2.94
C ILE A 133 -34.02 6.26 -2.81
N PHE A 134 -34.40 4.99 -2.95
CA PHE A 134 -33.45 3.87 -2.89
C PHE A 134 -32.43 3.93 -4.03
N GLN A 135 -32.85 4.32 -5.25
CA GLN A 135 -31.94 4.48 -6.38
C GLN A 135 -30.93 5.61 -6.14
N VAL A 136 -31.36 6.76 -5.60
CA VAL A 136 -30.46 7.86 -5.27
C VAL A 136 -29.42 7.43 -4.23
N ILE A 137 -29.85 6.71 -3.19
CA ILE A 137 -28.96 6.16 -2.15
C ILE A 137 -27.98 5.16 -2.76
N LEU A 138 -28.45 4.23 -3.59
CA LEU A 138 -27.60 3.23 -4.25
C LEU A 138 -26.53 3.89 -5.12
N ASN A 139 -26.90 4.94 -5.86
CA ASN A 139 -25.96 5.69 -6.70
C ASN A 139 -24.91 6.42 -5.85
N PHE A 140 -25.32 7.00 -4.72
CA PHE A 140 -24.40 7.64 -3.79
C PHE A 140 -23.45 6.61 -3.14
N ILE A 141 -23.94 5.44 -2.78
CA ILE A 141 -23.12 4.33 -2.28
C ILE A 141 -22.11 3.88 -3.34
N LEU A 142 -22.55 3.72 -4.60
CA LEU A 142 -21.67 3.38 -5.72
C LEU A 142 -20.57 4.43 -5.94
N TYR A 143 -20.91 5.71 -5.81
CA TYR A 143 -19.95 6.79 -5.88
C TYR A 143 -18.86 6.66 -4.81
N LEU A 144 -19.26 6.45 -3.55
CA LEU A 144 -18.32 6.24 -2.44
C LEU A 144 -17.48 4.98 -2.65
N TYR A 145 -18.10 3.92 -3.17
CA TYR A 145 -17.46 2.65 -3.49
C TYR A 145 -16.33 2.82 -4.51
N ILE A 146 -16.61 3.43 -5.66
CA ILE A 146 -15.59 3.69 -6.68
C ILE A 146 -14.53 4.68 -6.17
N ALA A 147 -14.91 5.68 -5.39
CA ALA A 147 -13.96 6.61 -4.77
C ALA A 147 -12.98 5.88 -3.85
N PHE A 148 -13.50 4.95 -3.05
CA PHE A 148 -12.69 4.17 -2.13
C PHE A 148 -11.79 3.18 -2.88
N PHE A 149 -12.27 2.55 -3.96
CA PHE A 149 -11.46 1.71 -4.85
C PHE A 149 -10.23 2.46 -5.38
N ILE A 150 -10.46 3.64 -5.97
CA ILE A 150 -9.39 4.45 -6.56
C ILE A 150 -8.41 4.91 -5.47
N TYR A 151 -8.91 5.25 -4.29
CA TYR A 151 -8.06 5.59 -3.15
C TYR A 151 -7.14 4.43 -2.75
N CYS A 152 -7.67 3.20 -2.66
CA CYS A 152 -6.89 2.00 -2.37
C CYS A 152 -5.84 1.73 -3.47
N LEU A 153 -6.23 1.89 -4.73
CA LEU A 153 -5.36 1.72 -5.89
C LEU A 153 -4.18 2.71 -5.87
N LEU A 154 -4.45 4.00 -5.65
CA LEU A 154 -3.41 5.03 -5.60
C LEU A 154 -2.44 4.80 -4.42
N ASN A 155 -2.95 4.40 -3.26
CA ASN A 155 -2.10 4.02 -2.13
C ASN A 155 -1.17 2.84 -2.48
N THR A 156 -1.69 1.86 -3.22
CA THR A 156 -0.90 0.71 -3.68
C THR A 156 0.18 1.12 -4.70
N VAL A 157 -0.14 2.03 -5.62
CA VAL A 157 0.85 2.60 -6.56
C VAL A 157 1.95 3.36 -5.80
N SER A 158 1.58 4.16 -4.80
CA SER A 158 2.54 4.86 -3.93
C SER A 158 3.40 3.88 -3.14
N LEU A 159 2.83 2.77 -2.66
CA LEU A 159 3.55 1.68 -2.01
C LEU A 159 4.58 1.04 -2.96
N VAL A 160 4.18 0.65 -4.17
CA VAL A 160 5.10 0.06 -5.17
C VAL A 160 6.24 1.02 -5.49
N ARG A 161 5.96 2.32 -5.65
CA ARG A 161 6.99 3.35 -5.86
C ARG A 161 7.97 3.42 -4.69
N MET A 162 7.50 3.30 -3.45
CA MET A 162 8.34 3.27 -2.26
C MET A 162 9.25 2.04 -2.25
N ILE A 163 8.70 0.86 -2.55
CA ILE A 163 9.46 -0.40 -2.61
C ILE A 163 10.58 -0.31 -3.66
N LEU A 164 10.26 0.15 -4.87
CA LEU A 164 11.24 0.28 -5.94
C LEU A 164 12.40 1.20 -5.56
N ARG A 165 12.09 2.37 -4.98
CA ARG A 165 13.13 3.31 -4.50
C ARG A 165 14.04 2.67 -3.45
N LEU A 166 13.46 1.92 -2.52
CA LEU A 166 14.23 1.27 -1.46
C LEU A 166 15.04 0.08 -1.96
N GLY A 167 14.54 -0.65 -2.96
CA GLY A 167 15.31 -1.66 -3.68
C GLY A 167 16.56 -1.05 -4.32
N PHE A 168 16.41 0.08 -5.02
CA PHE A 168 17.55 0.80 -5.61
C PHE A 168 18.53 1.34 -4.55
N GLU A 169 18.04 1.89 -3.44
CA GLU A 169 18.90 2.37 -2.35
C GLU A 169 19.68 1.23 -1.69
N LYS A 170 19.06 0.05 -1.51
CA LYS A 170 19.74 -1.14 -0.96
C LYS A 170 20.88 -1.59 -1.87
N VAL A 171 20.63 -1.73 -3.18
CA VAL A 171 21.67 -2.14 -4.14
C VAL A 171 22.86 -1.19 -4.11
N ARG A 172 22.59 0.13 -4.08
CA ARG A 172 23.64 1.15 -3.99
C ARG A 172 24.44 1.07 -2.69
N LEU A 173 23.80 0.77 -1.57
CA LEU A 173 24.48 0.55 -0.28
C LEU A 173 25.38 -0.68 -0.34
N ASP A 174 24.90 -1.79 -0.89
CA ASP A 174 25.66 -3.03 -1.02
C ASP A 174 26.89 -2.86 -1.94
N GLU A 175 26.75 -2.15 -3.06
CA GLU A 175 27.88 -1.76 -3.93
C GLU A 175 28.91 -0.88 -3.20
N THR A 176 28.44 0.09 -2.42
CA THR A 176 29.32 1.01 -1.69
C THR A 176 30.10 0.25 -0.61
N LEU A 177 29.44 -0.66 0.13
CA LEU A 177 30.07 -1.50 1.14
C LEU A 177 31.05 -2.51 0.53
N GLY A 178 30.68 -3.13 -0.59
CA GLY A 178 31.58 -4.02 -1.36
C GLY A 178 32.84 -3.30 -1.82
N ASN A 179 32.70 -2.09 -2.35
CA ASN A 179 33.83 -1.25 -2.77
C ASN A 179 34.73 -0.88 -1.58
N ILE A 180 34.17 -0.54 -0.42
CA ILE A 180 34.95 -0.23 0.79
C ILE A 180 35.76 -1.45 1.25
N ASN A 181 35.13 -2.63 1.31
CA ASN A 181 35.81 -3.86 1.71
C ASN A 181 36.95 -4.23 0.75
N SER A 182 36.73 -4.11 -0.57
CA SER A 182 37.78 -4.37 -1.57
C SER A 182 38.99 -3.44 -1.39
N LYS A 183 38.73 -2.16 -1.07
CA LYS A 183 39.76 -1.13 -0.86
C LYS A 183 40.54 -1.33 0.44
N LEU A 184 39.88 -1.82 1.50
CA LEU A 184 40.54 -2.20 2.75
C LEU A 184 41.46 -3.41 2.55
N ILE A 185 41.02 -4.41 1.79
CA ILE A 185 41.82 -5.61 1.50
C ILE A 185 43.09 -5.25 0.73
N THR A 186 43.00 -4.40 -0.31
CA THR A 186 44.18 -3.94 -1.06
C THR A 186 45.15 -3.15 -0.19
N LEU A 187 44.66 -2.24 0.65
CA LEU A 187 45.51 -1.48 1.58
C LEU A 187 46.23 -2.37 2.60
N THR A 188 45.56 -3.42 3.09
CA THR A 188 46.16 -4.36 4.05
C THR A 188 47.26 -5.17 3.36
N HIS A 189 47.01 -5.65 2.14
CA HIS A 189 47.97 -6.42 1.36
C HIS A 189 49.21 -5.59 0.94
N GLU A 190 49.04 -4.30 0.64
CA GLU A 190 50.17 -3.38 0.38
C GLU A 190 51.03 -3.13 1.63
N GLN A 191 50.42 -3.06 2.81
CA GLN A 191 51.14 -2.89 4.07
C GLN A 191 51.97 -4.13 4.42
N ASP A 192 51.45 -5.32 4.15
CA ASP A 192 52.17 -6.57 4.41
C ASP A 192 53.36 -6.77 3.45
N ILE A 193 53.22 -6.39 2.17
CA ILE A 193 54.34 -6.39 1.20
C ILE A 193 55.44 -5.44 1.67
N LYS A 194 55.10 -4.22 2.07
CA LYS A 194 56.09 -3.24 2.58
C LYS A 194 56.78 -3.68 3.86
N LYS A 195 56.14 -4.48 4.71
CA LYS A 195 56.78 -5.06 5.90
C LYS A 195 57.78 -6.15 5.55
N GLN A 196 57.52 -6.96 4.52
CA GLN A 196 58.44 -7.99 4.05
C GLN A 196 59.68 -7.41 3.35
N GLU A 197 59.54 -6.29 2.63
CA GLU A 197 60.69 -5.62 1.98
C GLU A 197 61.65 -4.93 2.95
N ASN A 198 61.22 -4.64 4.18
CA ASN A 198 62.00 -3.93 5.20
C ASN A 198 62.54 -4.86 6.31
N ALA A 199 62.34 -6.17 6.20
CA ALA A 199 62.84 -7.19 7.12
C ALA A 199 64.00 -7.96 6.50
#